data_AF-A0A3D2M2X8-F1
#
_entry.id   AF-A0A3D2M2X8-F1
#
_cell.length_a   1.000
_cell.length_b   1.000
_cell.length_c   1.000
_cell.angle_alpha   90.00
_cell.angle_beta   90.00
_cell.angle_gamma   90.00
#
_symmetry.space_group_name_H-M   'P 1'
#
loop_
_entity.id
_entity.type
_entity.pdbx_description
1 polymer ?
#
loop_
_entity_poly.entity_id
_entity_poly.type
_entity_poly.pdbx_seq_one_letter_code
_entity_poly.pdbx_strand_id
1 'polypeptide(L)'
;MQLAFILYKYFPFGGLQRDFMRIALECQRRGHAVRVYAMIWEGEVPEGFEVLIAPVKAIFNHTRNERFTAWVEADLAKRPVDRVVGFNKMPGLDVY
;
A
#
# COMPACT_ATOMS: atom_id res chain seq x y z
N MET A 1 -4.68 -10.02 -12.66
CA MET A 1 -5.24 -9.68 -11.34
C MET A 1 -4.71 -8.33 -10.91
N GLN A 2 -5.51 -7.60 -10.15
CA GLN A 2 -5.15 -6.34 -9.49
C GLN A 2 -4.82 -6.65 -8.03
N LEU A 3 -3.60 -6.35 -7.60
CA LEU A 3 -3.12 -6.57 -6.23
C LEU A 3 -2.94 -5.22 -5.53
N ALA A 4 -3.56 -5.06 -4.36
CA ALA A 4 -3.32 -3.92 -3.49
C ALA A 4 -2.22 -4.23 -2.48
N PHE A 5 -1.19 -3.41 -2.46
CA PHE A 5 -0.16 -3.40 -1.44
C PHE A 5 -0.37 -2.23 -0.50
N ILE A 6 -0.35 -2.48 0.82
CA ILE A 6 -0.57 -1.44 1.82
C ILE A 6 0.63 -1.33 2.74
N LEU A 7 1.21 -0.13 2.82
CA LEU A 7 2.27 0.20 3.77
C LEU A 7 2.15 1.66 4.20
N TYR A 8 2.39 1.97 5.47
CA TYR A 8 2.22 3.34 5.97
C TYR A 8 3.20 4.34 5.36
N LYS A 9 4.47 3.96 5.23
CA LYS A 9 5.53 4.81 4.70
C LYS A 9 6.50 4.00 3.85
N TYR A 10 6.73 4.47 2.63
CA TYR A 10 7.79 3.99 1.75
C TYR A 10 9.00 4.94 1.75
N PHE A 11 10.19 4.35 1.86
CA PHE A 11 11.51 4.98 1.67
C PHE A 11 12.53 3.85 1.38
N PRO A 12 13.60 4.08 0.60
CA PRO A 12 14.42 2.99 0.04
C PRO A 12 15.37 2.30 1.04
N PHE A 13 15.45 2.77 2.28
CA PHE A 13 16.49 2.37 3.23
C PHE A 13 16.04 1.35 4.30
N GLY A 14 14.73 1.12 4.44
CA GLY A 14 14.20 0.20 5.47
C GLY A 14 14.02 -1.24 4.99
N GLY A 15 14.12 -2.21 5.90
CA GLY A 15 13.97 -3.65 5.58
C GLY A 15 12.59 -3.98 5.01
N LEU A 16 11.54 -3.56 5.71
CA LEU A 16 10.14 -3.72 5.29
C LEU A 16 9.89 -3.13 3.89
N GLN A 17 10.46 -1.95 3.61
CA GLN A 17 10.28 -1.26 2.32
C GLN A 17 11.00 -1.99 1.18
N ARG A 18 12.18 -2.54 1.44
CA ARG A 18 12.89 -3.38 0.46
C ARG A 18 12.15 -4.67 0.17
N ASP A 19 11.60 -5.32 1.19
CA ASP A 19 10.82 -6.54 1.02
C ASP A 19 9.52 -6.27 0.26
N PHE A 20 8.81 -5.18 0.59
CA PHE A 20 7.67 -4.69 -0.19
C PHE A 20 8.02 -4.52 -1.66
N MET A 21 9.10 -3.78 -1.96
CA MET A 21 9.47 -3.48 -3.33
C MET A 21 9.81 -4.76 -4.11
N ARG A 22 10.56 -5.68 -3.50
CA ARG A 22 10.92 -6.97 -4.11
C ARG A 22 9.67 -7.81 -4.44
N ILE A 23 8.74 -7.91 -3.50
CA ILE A 23 7.51 -8.70 -3.67
C ILE A 23 6.61 -8.06 -4.73
N ALA A 24 6.38 -6.75 -4.65
CA ALA A 24 5.51 -6.04 -5.58
C ALA A 24 6.04 -6.09 -7.03
N LEU A 25 7.35 -5.90 -7.23
CA LEU A 25 7.98 -6.02 -8.56
C LEU A 25 7.89 -7.45 -9.10
N GLU A 26 8.08 -8.48 -8.25
CA GLU A 26 7.94 -9.86 -8.69
C GLU A 26 6.49 -10.18 -9.08
N CYS A 27 5.50 -9.66 -8.35
CA CYS A 27 4.10 -9.76 -8.75
C CYS A 27 3.83 -9.06 -10.09
N GLN A 28 4.37 -7.86 -10.29
CA GLN A 28 4.26 -7.15 -11.57
C GLN A 28 4.89 -7.94 -12.72
N ARG A 29 6.08 -8.50 -12.51
CA ARG A 29 6.79 -9.33 -13.49
C ARG A 29 5.99 -10.58 -13.90
N ARG A 30 5.14 -11.09 -13.01
CA ARG A 30 4.20 -12.20 -13.28
C ARG A 30 2.92 -11.76 -14.00
N GLY A 31 2.79 -10.49 -14.37
CA GLY A 31 1.65 -9.95 -15.11
C GLY A 31 0.50 -9.46 -14.23
N HIS A 32 0.73 -9.26 -12.92
CA HIS A 32 -0.26 -8.63 -12.05
C HIS A 32 -0.15 -7.10 -12.11
N ALA A 33 -1.29 -6.42 -12.09
CA ALA A 33 -1.32 -4.98 -11.90
C ALA A 33 -1.17 -4.66 -10.41
N VAL A 34 -0.37 -3.64 -10.10
CA VAL A 34 0.04 -3.29 -8.74
C VAL A 34 -0.53 -1.93 -8.39
N ARG A 35 -1.38 -1.89 -7.36
CA ARG A 35 -1.79 -0.66 -6.69
C ARG A 35 -1.16 -0.60 -5.30
N VAL A 36 -0.62 0.55 -4.94
CA VAL A 36 0.02 0.75 -3.64
C VAL A 36 -0.69 1.87 -2.88
N TYR A 37 -1.04 1.61 -1.62
CA TYR A 37 -1.58 2.60 -0.72
C TYR A 37 -0.53 2.97 0.33
N ALA A 38 -0.21 4.26 0.44
CA ALA A 38 0.69 4.77 1.47
C ALA A 38 0.27 6.14 2.00
N MET A 39 0.79 6.54 3.17
CA MET A 39 0.67 7.93 3.64
C MET A 39 1.84 8.80 3.19
N ILE A 40 3.01 8.20 3.00
CA ILE A 40 4.24 8.87 2.60
C ILE A 40 4.99 7.98 1.62
N TRP A 41 5.51 8.59 0.55
CA TRP A 41 6.37 7.95 -0.43
C TRP A 41 7.61 8.80 -0.69
N GLU A 42 8.79 8.25 -0.41
CA GLU A 42 10.08 8.87 -0.66
C GLU A 42 10.89 7.98 -1.60
N GLY A 43 11.27 8.49 -2.77
CA GLY A 43 12.00 7.76 -3.80
C GLY A 43 11.22 7.56 -5.09
N GLU A 44 11.82 6.83 -6.03
CA GLU A 44 11.25 6.58 -7.34
C GLU A 44 10.06 5.60 -7.26
N VAL A 45 9.02 5.88 -8.04
CA VAL A 45 7.90 4.98 -8.26
C VAL A 45 8.22 4.11 -9.48
N PRO A 46 8.27 2.77 -9.35
CA PRO A 46 8.47 1.90 -10.50
C PRO A 46 7.42 2.14 -11.58
N GLU A 47 7.84 2.06 -12.84
CA GLU A 47 6.91 2.17 -13.97
C GLU A 47 5.79 1.14 -13.86
N GLY A 48 4.55 1.57 -14.08
CA GLY A 48 3.35 0.73 -14.02
C GLY A 48 2.78 0.50 -12.62
N PHE A 49 3.42 1.00 -11.54
CA PHE A 49 2.78 1.04 -10.22
C PHE A 49 1.73 2.15 -10.16
N GLU A 50 0.53 1.83 -9.67
CA GLU A 50 -0.47 2.81 -9.29
C GLU A 50 -0.28 3.18 -7.80
N VAL A 51 0.49 4.22 -7.51
CA VAL A 51 0.74 4.66 -6.12
C VAL A 51 -0.25 5.74 -5.69
N LEU A 52 -0.99 5.46 -4.61
CA LEU A 52 -2.00 6.33 -4.03
C LEU A 52 -1.57 6.81 -2.65
N ILE A 53 -1.37 8.13 -2.52
CA ILE A 53 -0.96 8.77 -1.28
C ILE A 53 -2.19 9.30 -0.55
N ALA A 54 -2.51 8.70 0.59
CA ALA A 54 -3.65 9.06 1.40
C ALA A 54 -3.47 10.47 1.98
N PRO A 55 -4.42 11.41 1.76
CA PRO A 55 -4.33 12.78 2.25
C PRO A 55 -4.76 12.88 3.73
N VAL A 56 -4.23 12.01 4.59
CA VAL A 56 -4.61 11.93 6.01
C VAL A 56 -3.66 12.71 6.90
N LYS A 57 -4.23 13.53 7.79
CA LYS A 57 -3.48 14.26 8.82
C LYS A 57 -4.07 13.90 10.19
N ALA A 58 -3.22 13.71 11.19
CA ALA A 58 -3.62 13.61 12.59
C ALA A 58 -2.41 13.93 13.48
N ILE A 59 -2.68 14.35 14.73
CA ILE A 59 -1.65 14.60 15.73
C ILE A 59 -1.03 13.28 16.21
N PHE A 60 -1.88 12.28 16.45
CA PHE A 60 -1.45 10.97 16.92
C PHE A 60 -1.34 9.97 15.78
N ASN A 61 -0.31 9.11 15.85
CA ASN A 61 -0.06 8.09 14.84
C ASN A 61 -1.21 7.08 14.73
N HIS A 62 -1.79 6.63 15.85
CA HIS A 62 -2.89 5.66 15.82
C HIS A 62 -4.11 6.22 15.09
N THR A 63 -4.51 7.47 15.38
CA THR A 63 -5.60 8.16 14.67
C THR A 63 -5.28 8.35 13.19
N ARG A 64 -4.01 8.61 12.84
CA ARG A 64 -3.59 8.71 11.44
C ARG A 64 -3.76 7.38 10.71
N ASN A 65 -3.41 6.26 11.37
CA ASN A 65 -3.53 4.91 10.83
C ASN A 65 -5.00 4.48 10.68
N GLU A 66 -5.86 4.85 11.61
CA GLU A 66 -7.32 4.61 11.52
C GLU A 66 -7.92 5.37 10.32
N ARG A 67 -7.58 6.65 10.17
CA ARG A 67 -8.02 7.46 9.01
C ARG A 67 -7.49 6.91 7.70
N PHE A 68 -6.25 6.42 7.69
CA PHE A 68 -5.65 5.76 6.54
C PHE A 68 -6.43 4.48 6.17
N THR A 69 -6.75 3.65 7.16
CA THR A 69 -7.54 2.42 6.97
C THR A 69 -8.90 2.74 6.35
N ALA A 70 -9.66 3.66 6.93
CA ALA A 70 -10.96 4.06 6.40
C ALA A 70 -10.89 4.62 4.98
N TRP A 71 -9.81 5.36 4.67
CA TRP A 71 -9.61 5.90 3.32
C TRP A 71 -9.30 4.79 2.31
N VAL A 72 -8.47 3.81 2.67
CA VAL A 72 -8.19 2.64 1.83
C VAL A 72 -9.47 1.82 1.60
N GLU A 73 -10.24 1.53 2.65
CA GLU A 73 -11.51 0.80 2.54
C GLU A 73 -12.50 1.50 1.61
N ALA A 74 -12.62 2.83 1.72
CA ALA A 74 -13.49 3.61 0.85
C ALA A 74 -13.05 3.58 -0.63
N ASP A 75 -11.76 3.54 -0.90
CA ASP A 75 -11.24 3.39 -2.27
C ASP A 75 -11.45 1.97 -2.80
N LEU A 76 -11.16 0.95 -1.99
CA LEU A 76 -11.36 -0.46 -2.34
C LEU A 76 -12.84 -0.79 -2.61
N ALA A 77 -13.77 -0.16 -1.88
CA ALA A 77 -15.20 -0.31 -2.15
C ALA A 77 -15.61 0.23 -3.53
N LYS A 78 -14.93 1.27 -4.03
CA LYS A 78 -15.20 1.86 -5.36
C LYS A 78 -14.43 1.16 -6.47
N ARG A 79 -13.21 0.72 -6.18
CA ARG A 79 -12.26 0.15 -7.13
C ARG A 79 -11.70 -1.14 -6.55
N PRO A 80 -12.51 -2.22 -6.52
CA PRO A 80 -12.13 -3.47 -5.90
C PRO A 80 -10.87 -4.06 -6.54
N VAL A 81 -10.16 -4.85 -5.74
CA VAL A 81 -8.94 -5.57 -6.11
C VAL A 81 -9.13 -7.04 -5.80
N ASP A 82 -8.31 -7.90 -6.40
CA ASP A 82 -8.43 -9.34 -6.18
C ASP A 82 -7.84 -9.80 -4.84
N ARG A 83 -6.77 -9.13 -4.39
CA ARG A 83 -6.10 -9.39 -3.11
C ARG A 83 -5.52 -8.13 -2.48
N VAL A 84 -5.52 -8.10 -1.15
CA VAL A 84 -4.95 -7.05 -0.31
C VAL A 84 -3.81 -7.60 0.53
N VAL A 85 -2.59 -7.10 0.30
CA VAL A 85 -1.35 -7.50 0.96
C VAL A 85 -0.87 -6.36 1.85
N GLY A 86 -0.78 -6.58 3.17
CA GLY A 86 -0.38 -5.55 4.12
C GLY A 86 1.02 -5.77 4.68
N PHE A 87 1.83 -4.70 4.71
CA PHE A 87 3.14 -4.68 5.38
C PHE A 87 3.05 -4.04 6.77
N ASN A 88 1.88 -3.51 7.15
CA ASN A 88 1.54 -3.05 8.49
C ASN A 88 0.24 -3.70 8.94
N LYS A 89 0.13 -4.07 10.23
CA LYS A 89 -1.09 -4.71 10.75
C LYS A 89 -2.26 -3.75 10.65
N MET A 90 -3.31 -4.17 9.96
CA MET A 90 -4.59 -3.46 9.88
C MET A 90 -5.71 -4.43 9.50
N PRO A 91 -6.99 -4.06 9.71
CA PRO A 91 -8.14 -4.82 9.21
C PRO A 91 -8.14 -4.95 7.68
N GLY A 92 -8.86 -5.95 7.17
CA GLY A 92 -9.15 -6.09 5.74
C GLY A 92 -8.02 -6.65 4.86
N LEU A 93 -6.96 -7.19 5.46
CA LEU A 93 -5.85 -7.83 4.72
C LEU A 93 -6.19 -9.31 4.41
N ASP A 94 -5.87 -9.74 3.20
CA ASP A 94 -5.87 -11.17 2.83
C ASP A 94 -4.55 -11.85 3.21
N VAL A 95 -3.45 -11.09 3.19
CA VAL A 95 -2.08 -11.55 3.47
C VAL A 95 -1.33 -10.50 4.29
N TYR A 96 -0.58 -10.94 5.31
CA TYR A 96 0.30 -10.13 6.16
C TYR A 96 1.65 -10.82 6.38
#